data_AF-A0A535XIC7-F1
#
_entry.id   AF-A0A535XIC7-F1
#
_cell.length_a   1.000
_cell.length_b   1.000
_cell.length_c   1.000
_cell.angle_alpha   90.00
_cell.angle_beta   90.00
_cell.angle_gamma   90.00
#
_symmetry.space_group_name_H-M   'P 1'
#
loop_
_entity.id
_entity.type
_entity.pdbx_description
1 polymer ?
#
loop_
_entity_poly.entity_id
_entity_poly.type
_entity_poly.pdbx_seq_one_letter_code
_entity_poly.pdbx_strand_id
1 'polypeptide(L)' 'MDLGQLRRDLQRRRTLVAHTVYECSTCGEQALGERRCAECGLFMQVLGLGGTCPGCDETILLGELLGLE' A
#
# COMPACT_ATOMS: atom_id res chain seq x y z
N MET A 1 12.54 -12.75 -3.44
CA MET A 1 11.13 -12.81 -3.89
C MET A 1 10.94 -11.69 -4.90
N ASP A 2 10.29 -11.90 -6.05
CA ASP A 2 10.10 -10.84 -7.06
C ASP A 2 8.77 -10.08 -6.84
N LEU A 3 8.86 -8.86 -6.31
CA LEU A 3 7.71 -7.97 -6.08
C LEU A 3 6.99 -7.59 -7.38
N GLY A 4 7.70 -7.54 -8.50
CA GLY A 4 7.13 -7.26 -9.82
C GLY A 4 6.22 -8.39 -10.29
N GLN A 5 6.61 -9.65 -10.08
CA GLN A 5 5.75 -10.80 -10.36
C GLN A 5 4.52 -10.82 -9.45
N LEU A 6 4.69 -10.58 -8.15
CA LEU A 6 3.56 -10.52 -7.21
C LEU A 6 2.55 -9.43 -7.61
N ARG A 7 3.02 -8.25 -8.00
CA ARG A 7 2.17 -7.16 -8.50
C ARG A 7 1.35 -7.61 -9.72
N ARG A 8 1.97 -8.25 -10.72
CA ARG A 8 1.26 -8.76 -11.90
C ARG A 8 0.20 -9.78 -11.52
N ASP A 9 0.47 -10.64 -10.54
CA ASP A 9 -0.48 -11.67 -10.08
C ASP A 9 -1.70 -11.04 -9.41
N LEU A 10 -1.49 -10.06 -8.52
CA LEU A 10 -2.56 -9.31 -7.86
C LEU A 10 -3.40 -8.51 -8.88
N GLN A 11 -2.77 -7.95 -9.92
CA GLN A 11 -3.48 -7.30 -11.02
C GLN A 11 -4.39 -8.27 -11.76
N ARG A 12 -3.88 -9.46 -12.13
CA ARG A 12 -4.68 -10.49 -12.82
C ARG A 12 -5.89 -10.93 -11.99
N ARG A 13 -5.74 -11.00 -10.66
CA ARG A 13 -6.82 -11.34 -9.72
C ARG A 13 -7.76 -10.17 -9.40
N ARG A 14 -7.47 -8.95 -9.89
CA ARG A 14 -8.19 -7.71 -9.56
C ARG A 14 -8.19 -7.37 -8.06
N THR A 15 -7.18 -7.82 -7.33
CA THR A 15 -7.01 -7.55 -5.89
C THR A 15 -5.86 -6.58 -5.59
N LEU A 16 -5.19 -6.06 -6.62
CA LEU A 16 -4.03 -5.18 -6.46
C LEU A 16 -4.32 -3.99 -5.53
N VAL A 17 -5.46 -3.31 -5.71
CA VAL A 17 -5.80 -2.13 -4.91
C VAL A 17 -5.82 -2.48 -3.43
N ALA A 18 -6.50 -3.56 -3.03
CA ALA A 18 -6.58 -4.01 -1.64
C ALA A 18 -5.22 -4.37 -1.00
N HIS A 19 -4.15 -4.46 -1.79
CA HIS A 19 -2.79 -4.80 -1.34
C HIS A 19 -1.79 -3.68 -1.66
N THR A 20 -2.27 -2.49 -2.00
CA THR A 20 -1.44 -1.33 -2.31
C THR A 20 -1.55 -0.32 -1.19
N VAL A 21 -0.41 0.12 -0.68
CA VAL A 21 -0.32 1.21 0.28
C VAL A 21 -0.24 2.53 -0.47
N TYR A 22 -1.05 3.47 -0.02
CA TYR A 22 -1.13 4.83 -0.55
C TYR A 22 -0.76 5.83 0.54
N GLU A 23 -0.17 6.95 0.15
CA GLU A 23 0.22 8.03 1.06
C GLU A 23 -0.35 9.38 0.59
N CYS A 24 -0.84 10.18 1.53
CA CYS A 24 -1.22 11.55 1.26
C CYS A 24 0.01 12.45 1.18
N SER A 25 0.21 13.09 0.02
CA SER A 25 1.30 14.07 -0.16
C SER A 25 1.14 15.35 0.67
N THR A 26 0.03 15.52 1.39
CA THR A 26 -0.25 16.73 2.20
C THR A 26 -0.12 16.46 3.69
N CYS A 27 -0.79 15.44 4.23
CA CYS A 27 -0.72 15.13 5.66
C CYS A 27 0.19 13.94 6.02
N GLY A 28 0.69 13.19 5.03
CA GLY A 28 1.53 12.01 5.26
C GLY A 28 0.75 10.76 5.70
N GLU A 29 -0.58 10.84 5.82
CA GLU A 29 -1.41 9.69 6.19
C GLU A 29 -1.21 8.53 5.21
N GLN A 30 -1.11 7.31 5.74
CA GLN A 30 -0.93 6.09 4.96
C GLN A 30 -2.14 5.19 5.08
N ALA A 31 -2.60 4.65 3.95
CA ALA A 31 -3.76 3.78 3.95
C ALA A 31 -3.59 2.60 2.99
N LEU A 32 -4.11 1.43 3.39
CA LEU A 32 -4.16 0.23 2.56
C LEU A 32 -5.43 0.23 1.70
N GLY A 33 -5.26 0.23 0.38
CA GLY A 33 -6.37 0.12 -0.57
C GLY A 33 -7.23 1.37 -0.76
N GLU A 34 -7.05 2.40 0.07
CA GLU A 34 -7.77 3.66 -0.04
C GLU A 34 -6.99 4.67 -0.90
N ARG A 35 -7.59 5.05 -2.03
CA ARG A 35 -6.93 5.91 -3.03
C ARG A 35 -7.10 7.41 -2.73
N ARG A 36 -7.94 7.74 -1.74
CA ARG A 36 -8.22 9.10 -1.31
C ARG A 36 -8.00 9.21 0.19
N CYS A 37 -7.32 10.27 0.59
CA CYS A 37 -7.11 10.56 2.00
C CYS A 37 -8.46 10.86 2.65
N ALA A 38 -8.76 10.21 3.77
CA ALA A 38 -9.99 10.43 4.52
C ALA A 38 -10.07 11.86 5.10
N GLU A 39 -8.92 12.45 5.44
CA GLU A 39 -8.84 13.79 6.00
C GLU A 39 -8.83 14.89 4.93
N CYS A 40 -7.90 14.80 3.96
CA CYS A 40 -7.73 15.84 2.95
C CYS A 40 -8.67 15.70 1.74
N GLY A 41 -9.24 14.51 1.50
CA GLY A 41 -10.06 14.20 0.31
C GLY A 41 -9.28 14.11 -1.01
N LEU A 42 -7.96 14.36 -0.98
CA LEU A 42 -7.06 14.34 -2.12
C LEU A 42 -6.73 12.91 -2.57
N PHE A 43 -6.43 12.75 -3.86
CA PHE A 43 -5.87 11.50 -4.36
C PHE A 43 -4.46 11.30 -3.79
N MET A 44 -4.20 10.08 -3.32
CA MET A 44 -2.95 9.69 -2.68
C MET A 44 -1.98 9.07 -3.69
N GLN A 45 -0.68 9.16 -3.41
CA GLN A 45 0.37 8.51 -4.21
C GLN A 45 0.55 7.05 -3.81
N VAL A 46 1.02 6.20 -4.72
CA VAL A 46 1.31 4.79 -4.42
C VAL A 46 2.69 4.70 -3.78
N LEU A 47 2.78 4.09 -2.59
CA LEU A 47 4.06 3.75 -1.98
C LEU A 47 4.54 2.36 -2.43
N GLY A 48 3.65 1.37 -2.48
CA GLY A 48 4.04 0.02 -2.85
C GLY A 48 3.01 -1.04 -2.49
N LEU A 49 3.41 -2.30 -2.58
CA LEU A 49 2.64 -3.40 -2.03
C LEU A 49 2.79 -3.41 -0.50
N GLY A 50 1.73 -3.75 0.22
CA GLY A 50 1.77 -3.84 1.67
C GLY A 50 0.52 -4.46 2.26
N GLY A 51 0.40 -4.34 3.58
CA GLY A 51 -0.71 -4.84 4.37
C GLY A 51 -0.78 -4.12 5.72
N THR A 52 -1.71 -4.52 6.58
CA THR A 52 -1.77 -4.04 7.96
C THR A 52 -1.22 -5.09 8.92
N CYS A 53 -0.56 -4.64 9.97
CA CYS A 53 -0.12 -5.51 11.06
C CYS A 53 -1.33 -6.03 11.85
N PRO A 54 -1.52 -7.35 12.05
CA PRO A 54 -2.64 -7.87 12.81
C PRO A 54 -2.57 -7.57 14.32
N GLY A 55 -1.45 -7.03 14.82
CA GLY A 55 -1.26 -6.71 16.24
C GLY A 55 -1.48 -5.24 16.60
N CYS A 56 -1.20 -4.31 15.68
CA CYS A 56 -1.30 -2.87 15.93
C CYS A 56 -2.04 -2.10 14.83
N ASP A 57 -2.54 -2.79 13.80
CA ASP A 57 -3.23 -2.23 12.63
C ASP A 57 -2.42 -1.23 11.79
N GLU A 58 -1.14 -1.03 12.11
CA GLU A 58 -0.26 -0.14 11.36
C GLU A 58 0.01 -0.68 9.95
N THR A 59 0.09 0.25 8.99
CA THR A 59 0.39 -0.09 7.59
C THR A 59 1.87 -0.45 7.46
N ILE A 60 2.16 -1.57 6.79
CA ILE A 60 3.52 -2.06 6.55
C ILE A 60 3.76 -2.17 5.04
N LEU A 61 4.85 -1.57 4.55
CA LEU A 61 5.32 -1.79 3.18
C LEU A 61 6.05 -3.13 3.08
N LEU A 62 5.70 -3.91 2.06
CA LEU A 62 6.32 -5.21 1.81
C LEU A 62 7.80 -5.09 1.46
N GLY A 63 8.21 -4.00 0.80
CA GLY A 63 9.61 -3.73 0.48
C GLY A 63 10.45 -3.53 1.75
N GLU A 64 9.95 -2.70 2.68
CA GLU A 64 10.59 -2.43 3.97
C GLU A 64 10.67 -3.68 4.84
N LEU A 65 9.55 -4.43 4.96
CA LEU A 65 9.50 -5.67 5.74
C LEU A 65 10.52 -6.73 5.26
N LEU A 66 10.80 -6.74 3.95
CA LEU A 66 11.75 -7.66 3.34
C LEU A 66 13.18 -7.09 3.24
N GLY A 67 13.41 -5.83 3.63
CA GLY A 67 14.70 -5.15 3.53
C GLY A 67 15.19 -4.97 2.10
N LEU A 68 14.30 -4.66 1.16
CA LEU A 68 14.58 -4.57 -0.28
C LEU A 68 14.78 -3.14 -0.80
N GLU A 69 15.33 -2.25 0.01
CA GLU A 69 15.62 -0.84 -0.36
C GLU A 69 16.67 -0.70 -1.46
#